data_AF-A0A4U0S0D6-F1
#
_entry.id   AF-A0A4U0S0D6-F1
#
_cell.length_a   1.000
_cell.length_b   1.000
_cell.length_c   1.000
_cell.angle_alpha   90.00
_cell.angle_beta   90.00
_cell.angle_gamma   90.00
#
_symmetry.space_group_name_H-M   'P 1'
#
loop_
_entity.id
_entity.type
_entity.pdbx_description
1 polymer ?
#
loop_
_entity_poly.entity_id
_entity_poly.type
_entity_poly.pdbx_seq_one_letter_code
_entity_poly.pdbx_strand_id
1 'polypeptide(L)'
;MLGPLRAWRNGAPLELGPVKRQAVLAALLLRQGAVVSHEWLLDAVWGEEPPAGGHKVLPTHVNSLRRVLDPEGTPPAETRRSP
;
A
#
# COMPACT_ATOMS: atom_id res chain seq x y z
N MET A 1 4.20 -5.26 21.16
CA MET A 1 4.55 -5.54 19.75
C MET A 1 3.32 -6.05 19.04
N LEU A 2 2.75 -5.26 18.14
CA LEU A 2 1.65 -5.70 17.27
C LEU A 2 2.29 -6.53 16.16
N GLY A 3 1.89 -7.79 16.01
CA GLY A 3 2.48 -8.71 15.03
C GLY A 3 2.33 -8.24 13.58
N PRO A 4 2.77 -9.06 12.60
CA PRO A 4 2.66 -8.71 11.18
C PRO A 4 1.22 -8.38 10.79
N LEU A 5 1.06 -7.43 9.87
CA LEU A 5 -0.24 -6.97 9.40
C LEU A 5 -0.99 -8.14 8.75
N ARG A 6 -2.25 -8.32 9.12
CA ARG A 6 -3.14 -9.35 8.56
C ARG A 6 -4.37 -8.68 7.96
N ALA A 7 -4.82 -9.19 6.82
CA ALA A 7 -6.03 -8.75 6.16
C ALA A 7 -6.90 -9.95 5.82
N TRP A 8 -8.21 -9.73 5.75
CA TRP A 8 -9.19 -10.71 5.35
C TRP A 8 -10.11 -10.11 4.28
N ARG A 9 -10.54 -10.94 3.33
CA ARG A 9 -11.56 -10.60 2.35
C ARG A 9 -12.62 -11.69 2.36
N ASN A 10 -13.88 -11.31 2.57
CA ASN A 10 -15.01 -12.25 2.65
C ASN A 10 -14.75 -13.42 3.62
N GLY A 11 -14.09 -13.15 4.75
CA GLY A 11 -13.71 -14.16 5.74
C GLY A 11 -12.45 -14.98 5.43
N ALA A 12 -11.89 -14.89 4.22
CA ALA A 12 -10.65 -15.58 3.86
C ALA A 12 -9.41 -14.71 4.14
N PRO A 13 -8.34 -15.25 4.76
CA PRO A 13 -7.10 -14.52 4.99
C PRO A 13 -6.41 -14.18 3.66
N LEU A 14 -5.83 -12.98 3.58
CA LEU A 14 -5.07 -12.51 2.44
C LEU A 14 -3.56 -12.58 2.70
N GLU A 15 -2.83 -13.12 1.74
CA GLU A 15 -1.36 -13.15 1.74
C GLU A 15 -0.80 -11.79 1.29
N LEU A 16 -0.67 -10.86 2.24
CA LEU A 16 -0.11 -9.53 1.98
C LEU A 16 1.36 -9.57 1.56
N GLY A 17 2.07 -10.67 1.82
CA GLY A 17 3.47 -10.85 1.45
C GLY A 17 4.43 -10.12 2.40
N PRO A 18 5.59 -9.64 1.91
CA PRO A 18 6.69 -9.18 2.76
C PRO A 18 6.33 -8.00 3.69
N VAL A 19 7.05 -7.89 4.80
CA VAL A 19 6.85 -6.84 5.82
C VAL A 19 6.87 -5.42 5.23
N LYS A 20 7.73 -5.14 4.24
CA LYS A 20 7.73 -3.83 3.56
C LYS A 20 6.45 -3.57 2.76
N ARG A 21 5.86 -4.59 2.13
CA ARG A 21 4.56 -4.47 1.46
C ARG A 21 3.44 -4.21 2.47
N GLN A 22 3.48 -4.90 3.61
CA GLN A 22 2.56 -4.67 4.72
C GLN A 22 2.71 -3.25 5.30
N ALA A 23 3.94 -2.74 5.41
CA ALA A 23 4.21 -1.38 5.87
C ALA A 23 3.65 -0.32 4.92
N VAL A 24 3.77 -0.51 3.59
CA VAL A 24 3.10 0.34 2.60
C VAL A 24 1.59 0.37 2.84
N LEU A 25 0.96 -0.79 3.06
CA LEU A 25 -0.47 -0.86 3.35
C LEU A 25 -0.81 -0.14 4.66
N ALA A 26 -0.02 -0.36 5.73
CA ALA A 26 -0.22 0.32 7.01
C ALA A 26 -0.13 1.84 6.88
N ALA A 27 0.88 2.35 6.16
CA ALA A 27 1.06 3.78 5.91
C ALA A 27 -0.13 4.39 5.15
N LEU A 28 -0.67 3.67 4.15
CA LEU A 28 -1.87 4.09 3.43
C LEU A 28 -3.13 4.08 4.32
N LEU A 29 -3.28 3.07 5.17
CA LEU A 29 -4.41 2.97 6.11
C LEU A 29 -4.38 4.09 7.15
N LEU A 30 -3.21 4.50 7.62
CA LEU A 30 -3.05 5.64 8.53
C LEU A 30 -3.50 6.97 7.91
N ARG A 31 -3.51 7.07 6.57
CA ARG A 31 -3.99 8.22 5.80
C ARG A 31 -5.17 7.84 4.89
N GLN A 32 -6.10 7.05 5.40
CA GLN A 32 -7.30 6.66 4.66
C GLN A 32 -8.05 7.87 4.06
N GLY A 33 -8.40 7.78 2.77
CA GLY A 33 -9.17 8.81 2.07
C GLY A 33 -8.38 10.06 1.64
N ALA A 34 -7.08 10.13 1.92
CA ALA A 34 -6.22 11.24 1.48
C ALA A 34 -5.34 10.82 0.29
N VAL A 35 -5.08 11.76 -0.61
CA VAL A 35 -4.04 11.59 -1.64
C VAL A 35 -2.68 11.79 -0.96
N VAL A 36 -1.83 10.77 -0.99
CA VAL A 36 -0.45 10.83 -0.50
C VAL A 36 0.52 10.96 -1.66
N SER A 37 1.59 11.74 -1.48
CA SER A 37 2.65 11.83 -2.48
C SER A 37 3.51 10.56 -2.45
N HIS A 38 4.14 10.28 -3.60
CA HIS A 38 5.09 9.17 -3.72
C HIS A 38 6.23 9.30 -2.71
N GLU A 39 6.83 10.50 -2.61
CA GLU A 39 7.93 10.81 -1.70
C GLU A 39 7.57 10.57 -0.25
N TRP A 40 6.40 11.04 0.18
CA TRP A 40 5.93 10.84 1.55
C TRP A 40 5.77 9.35 1.87
N LEU A 41 5.26 8.56 0.92
CA LEU A 41 5.06 7.13 1.14
C LEU A 41 6.38 6.33 1.11
N LEU A 42 7.38 6.79 0.35
CA LEU A 42 8.74 6.25 0.43
C LEU A 42 9.34 6.53 1.80
N ASP A 43 9.31 7.79 2.25
CA ASP A 43 9.85 8.22 3.53
C ASP A 43 9.17 7.48 4.70
N ALA A 44 7.84 7.34 4.67
CA ALA A 44 7.10 6.64 5.72
C ALA A 44 7.47 5.15 5.88
N VAL A 45 8.00 4.50 4.83
CA VAL A 45 8.26 3.05 4.81
C VAL A 45 9.75 2.72 4.86
N TRP A 46 10.59 3.58 4.30
CA TRP A 46 12.04 3.38 4.19
C TRP A 46 12.86 4.42 4.96
N GLY A 47 12.29 5.59 5.28
CA GLY A 47 13.00 6.67 5.96
C GLY A 47 14.25 7.07 5.21
N GLU A 48 15.36 7.18 5.94
CA GLU A 48 16.67 7.57 5.41
C GLU A 48 17.37 6.48 4.58
N GLU A 49 16.84 5.25 4.56
CA GLU A 49 17.46 4.11 3.86
C GLU A 49 16.59 3.61 2.70
N PRO A 50 16.59 4.35 1.56
CA PRO A 50 15.81 3.98 0.40
C PRO A 50 16.32 2.67 -0.22
N PRO A 51 15.42 1.91 -0.87
CA PRO A 51 15.79 0.68 -1.54
C PRO A 51 16.67 0.97 -2.75
N ALA A 52 17.57 0.04 -3.10
CA ALA A 52 18.47 0.19 -4.25
C ALA A 52 17.74 0.42 -5.60
N GLY A 53 16.47 -0.01 -5.70
CA GLY A 53 15.59 0.27 -6.86
C GLY A 53 14.96 1.67 -6.87
N GLY A 54 15.22 2.49 -5.85
CA GLY A 54 14.66 3.82 -5.65
C GLY A 54 13.13 3.87 -5.74
N HIS A 55 12.62 4.91 -6.37
CA HIS A 55 11.19 5.19 -6.57
C HIS A 55 10.46 4.11 -7.39
N LYS A 56 11.19 3.19 -8.05
CA LYS A 56 10.57 2.10 -8.84
C LYS A 56 10.02 0.97 -7.97
N VAL A 57 10.44 0.85 -6.71
CA VAL A 57 9.98 -0.25 -5.86
C VAL A 57 8.54 -0.04 -5.38
N LEU A 58 8.16 1.22 -5.11
CA LEU A 58 6.88 1.53 -4.50
C LEU A 58 5.69 1.13 -5.40
N PRO A 59 5.69 1.44 -6.72
CA PRO A 59 4.67 0.95 -7.64
C PRO A 59 4.53 -0.58 -7.65
N THR A 60 5.63 -1.33 -7.51
CA THR A 60 5.61 -2.80 -7.44
C THR A 60 4.88 -3.31 -6.20
N HIS A 61 5.15 -2.70 -5.04
CA HIS A 61 4.43 -3.02 -3.81
C HIS A 61 2.95 -2.65 -3.89
N VAL A 62 2.62 -1.47 -4.40
CA VAL A 62 1.23 -1.02 -4.58
C VAL A 62 0.47 -1.91 -5.57
N ASN A 63 1.07 -2.26 -6.71
CA ASN A 63 0.44 -3.15 -7.69
C ASN A 63 0.17 -4.53 -7.09
N SER A 64 1.16 -5.09 -6.38
CA SER A 64 0.99 -6.36 -5.69
C SER A 64 -0.14 -6.31 -4.65
N LEU A 65 -0.24 -5.23 -3.87
CA LEU A 65 -1.34 -5.03 -2.91
C LEU A 65 -2.68 -4.94 -3.61
N ARG A 66 -2.80 -4.18 -4.70
CA ARG A 66 -4.05 -4.08 -5.48
C ARG A 66 -4.51 -5.45 -5.98
N ARG A 67 -3.58 -6.26 -6.48
CA ARG A 67 -3.90 -7.64 -6.94
C ARG A 67 -4.38 -8.55 -5.82
N VAL A 68 -3.85 -8.39 -4.60
CA VAL A 68 -4.24 -9.22 -3.45
C VAL A 68 -5.55 -8.75 -2.82
N LEU A 69 -5.71 -7.42 -2.65
CA LEU A 69 -6.88 -6.81 -2.02
C LEU A 69 -8.09 -6.83 -2.96
N ASP A 70 -7.83 -6.73 -4.25
CA ASP A 70 -8.87 -6.59 -5.27
C ASP A 70 -8.52 -7.27 -6.60
N PRO A 71 -8.47 -8.61 -6.63
CA PRO A 71 -8.16 -9.40 -7.81
C PRO A 71 -9.08 -9.14 -9.02
N GLU A 72 -10.35 -8.79 -8.78
CA GLU A 72 -11.36 -8.53 -9.83
C GLU A 72 -11.22 -7.13 -10.44
N GLY A 73 -10.45 -6.24 -9.79
CA GLY A 73 -10.19 -4.89 -10.27
C GLY A 73 -11.42 -3.98 -10.19
N THR A 74 -11.60 -3.32 -9.05
CA THR A 74 -12.57 -2.23 -8.89
C THR A 74 -12.19 -1.12 -9.86
N PRO A 75 -13.12 -0.65 -10.72
CA PRO A 75 -12.86 0.48 -11.59
C PRO A 75 -12.39 1.67 -10.74
N PRO A 76 -11.38 2.44 -11.19
CA PRO A 76 -10.81 3.51 -10.39
C PRO A 76 -11.95 4.40 -9.89
N ALA A 77 -12.07 4.50 -8.56
CA ALA A 77 -13.05 5.38 -7.94
C ALA A 77 -12.89 6.76 -8.58
N GLU A 78 -13.98 7.28 -9.12
CA GLU A 78 -14.02 8.59 -9.78
C GLU A 78 -13.26 9.57 -8.89
N THR A 79 -12.10 10.01 -9.38
CA THR A 79 -11.29 10.98 -8.66
C THR A 79 -12.10 12.26 -8.66
N ARG A 80 -12.90 12.47 -7.61
CA ARG A 80 -13.50 13.78 -7.30
C ARG A 80 -12.33 14.73 -7.05
N ARG A 81 -11.78 15.28 -8.13
CA ARG A 81 -11.02 16.52 -8.07
C ARG A 81 -12.05 17.59 -7.75
N SER A 82 -12.07 18.02 -6.49
CA SER A 82 -12.75 19.26 -6.15
C SER A 82 -12.09 20.40 -6.94
N PRO A 83 -12.88 21.26 -7.62
CA PRO A 83 -12.39 22.42 -8.36
C PRO A 83 -11.84 23.53 -7.46
#